data_AF-A0A481RIH3-F1
#
_entry.id   AF-A0A481RIH3-F1
#
_cell.length_a   1.000
_cell.length_b   1.000
_cell.length_c   1.000
_cell.angle_alpha   90.00
_cell.angle_beta   90.00
_cell.angle_gamma   90.00
#
_symmetry.space_group_name_H-M   'P 1'
#
loop_
_entity.id
_entity.type
_entity.pdbx_description
1 polymer ?
#
loop_
_entity_poly.entity_id
_entity_poly.type
_entity_poly.pdbx_seq_one_letter_code
_entity_poly.pdbx_strand_id
1 'polypeptide(L)'
;MTLIQQVHWELDMDYLGHPYYVSGNAIRHALAQQLSQDRHQQLHASHGIFVPGQFGTFPTAHSQNGFRPYLGTGLPEVEAYADLFVHRRPTHRWLLDSRPRDALNTHDIRVHSGQPGFAHETIMGRPDDARKQQQTTKWYLNAYLHADRDDVLPLEQEVLDGLQFGGKRNYGYGTTRFKETQLVDLDALDYSRVRESERFRLELVTPFVLESEYPNTVDVDVPWWWSVERDALRERTEQIVEQRDTYALRTIDHGQVVAYAGDRPVETAKKGVLRVGSHSKYGFGELRVVPADTSN
;
A
#
# COMPACT_ATOMS: atom_id res chain seq x y z
N MET A 1 -7.18 20.59 7.98
CA MET A 1 -7.37 19.90 6.69
C MET A 1 -6.40 18.74 6.70
N THR A 2 -6.87 17.53 6.45
CA THR A 2 -6.04 16.34 6.62
C THR A 2 -5.67 15.79 5.25
N LEU A 3 -4.50 16.19 4.76
CA LEU A 3 -4.06 15.86 3.41
C LEU A 3 -3.28 14.55 3.33
N ILE A 4 -3.56 13.78 2.29
CA ILE A 4 -2.65 12.75 1.78
C ILE A 4 -2.32 13.04 0.32
N GLN A 5 -1.11 12.68 -0.10
CA GLN A 5 -0.74 12.63 -1.50
C GLN A 5 -0.68 11.17 -1.93
N GLN A 6 -1.55 10.78 -2.86
CA GLN A 6 -1.43 9.50 -3.53
C GLN A 6 -0.39 9.62 -4.64
N VAL A 7 0.53 8.67 -4.70
CA VAL A 7 1.57 8.62 -5.72
C VAL A 7 1.54 7.29 -6.43
N HIS A 8 1.71 7.34 -7.74
CA HIS A 8 1.80 6.18 -8.62
C HIS A 8 3.12 6.21 -9.39
N TRP A 9 3.83 5.10 -9.33
CA TRP A 9 5.07 4.90 -10.08
C TRP A 9 4.95 3.71 -11.01
N GLU A 10 5.56 3.79 -12.20
CA GLU A 10 5.78 2.64 -13.07
C GLU A 10 7.12 1.99 -12.69
N LEU A 11 7.19 0.66 -12.61
CA LEU A 11 8.46 -0.04 -12.47
C LEU A 11 9.20 -0.04 -13.81
N ASP A 12 10.43 0.48 -13.84
CA ASP A 12 11.32 0.47 -15.01
C ASP A 12 12.30 -0.71 -14.98
N MET A 13 12.54 -1.31 -13.80
CA MET A 13 13.44 -2.45 -13.61
C MET A 13 12.89 -3.40 -12.55
N ASP A 14 13.24 -4.67 -12.65
CA ASP A 14 12.91 -5.72 -11.69
C ASP A 14 13.25 -5.29 -10.25
N TYR A 15 12.43 -5.73 -9.30
CA TYR A 15 12.52 -5.34 -7.91
C TYR A 15 13.03 -6.51 -7.04
N LEU A 16 13.93 -6.20 -6.10
CA LEU A 16 14.42 -7.16 -5.10
C LEU A 16 13.93 -6.75 -3.71
N GLY A 17 12.95 -7.47 -3.19
CA GLY A 17 12.35 -7.19 -1.88
C GLY A 17 11.15 -8.07 -1.59
N HIS A 18 10.09 -7.50 -1.02
CA HIS A 18 8.88 -8.24 -0.69
C HIS A 18 7.91 -8.35 -1.90
N PRO A 19 7.37 -9.53 -2.24
CA PRO A 19 6.61 -9.75 -3.49
C PRO A 19 5.33 -8.91 -3.63
N TYR A 20 4.73 -8.50 -2.51
CA TYR A 20 3.43 -7.83 -2.50
C TYR A 20 3.50 -6.32 -2.27
N TYR A 21 4.62 -5.82 -1.78
CA TYR A 21 4.74 -4.42 -1.41
C TYR A 21 6.18 -3.92 -1.35
N VAL A 22 6.33 -2.60 -1.47
CA VAL A 22 7.51 -1.85 -1.04
C VAL A 22 7.21 -1.26 0.34
N SER A 23 8.06 -1.47 1.34
CA SER A 23 7.80 -0.95 2.68
C SER A 23 7.82 0.58 2.70
N GLY A 24 7.07 1.19 3.62
CA GLY A 24 7.06 2.64 3.77
C GLY A 24 8.42 3.16 4.24
N ASN A 25 9.16 2.34 5.00
CA ASN A 25 10.57 2.59 5.30
C ASN A 25 11.42 2.72 4.03
N ALA A 26 11.29 1.80 3.05
CA ALA A 26 12.02 1.89 1.80
C ALA A 26 11.63 3.12 0.96
N ILE A 27 10.35 3.49 0.95
CA ILE A 27 9.86 4.70 0.25
C ILE A 27 10.43 5.97 0.90
N ARG A 28 10.37 6.09 2.24
CA ARG A 28 10.98 7.22 2.96
C ARG A 28 12.47 7.35 2.68
N HIS A 29 13.21 6.24 2.74
CA HIS A 29 14.66 6.26 2.46
C HIS A 29 15.00 6.65 1.02
N ALA A 30 14.17 6.30 0.05
CA ALA A 30 14.34 6.77 -1.33
C ALA A 30 14.10 8.28 -1.43
N LEU A 31 13.05 8.79 -0.80
CA LEU A 31 12.70 10.22 -0.79
C LEU A 31 13.70 11.07 0.01
N ALA A 32 14.33 10.51 1.04
CA ALA A 32 15.35 11.19 1.85
C ALA A 32 16.54 11.69 1.03
N GLN A 33 16.81 11.08 -0.14
CA GLN A 33 17.90 11.49 -1.03
C GLN A 33 17.58 12.77 -1.80
N GLN A 34 16.29 13.10 -1.95
CA GLN A 34 15.80 14.24 -2.73
C GLN A 34 15.27 15.37 -1.84
N LEU A 35 15.01 15.09 -0.55
CA LEU A 35 14.42 16.02 0.39
C LEU A 35 15.43 16.58 1.38
N SER A 36 15.17 17.80 1.84
CA SER A 36 15.88 18.34 3.01
C SER A 36 15.55 17.51 4.26
N GLN A 37 16.48 17.49 5.22
CA GLN A 37 16.33 16.73 6.45
C GLN A 37 15.05 17.12 7.22
N ASP A 38 14.73 18.41 7.28
CA ASP A 38 13.51 18.92 7.94
C ASP A 38 12.25 18.34 7.30
N ARG A 39 12.09 18.45 5.97
CA ARG A 39 10.93 17.91 5.25
C ARG A 39 10.83 16.39 5.40
N HIS A 40 11.95 15.68 5.29
CA HIS A 40 11.98 14.22 5.40
C HIS A 40 11.58 13.70 6.79
N GLN A 41 11.90 14.43 7.87
CA GLN A 41 11.51 14.04 9.23
C GLN A 41 10.00 14.12 9.46
N GLN A 42 9.33 15.04 8.77
CA GLN A 42 7.88 15.26 8.88
C GLN A 42 7.08 14.36 7.94
N LEU A 43 7.75 13.65 7.03
CA LEU A 43 7.13 12.84 6.00
C LEU A 43 6.89 11.41 6.48
N HIS A 44 5.67 10.93 6.24
CA HIS A 44 5.23 9.57 6.51
C HIS A 44 4.85 8.89 5.21
N ALA A 45 5.23 7.62 5.03
CA ALA A 45 4.89 6.85 3.84
C ALA A 45 4.14 5.57 4.21
N SER A 46 3.07 5.25 3.50
CA SER A 46 2.43 3.93 3.57
C SER A 46 3.33 2.86 2.95
N HIS A 47 2.99 1.58 3.12
CA HIS A 47 3.50 0.57 2.19
C HIS A 47 3.02 0.90 0.77
N GLY A 48 3.91 0.80 -0.22
CA GLY A 48 3.55 0.85 -1.63
C GLY A 48 3.04 -0.52 -2.06
N ILE A 49 1.84 -0.58 -2.62
CA ILE A 49 1.25 -1.83 -3.11
C ILE A 49 1.51 -1.92 -4.61
N PHE A 50 2.00 -3.07 -5.07
CA PHE A 50 2.16 -3.30 -6.51
C PHE A 50 0.79 -3.39 -7.16
N VAL A 51 0.63 -2.83 -8.37
CA VAL A 51 -0.63 -2.76 -9.11
C VAL A 51 -0.37 -3.14 -10.57
N PRO A 52 -1.06 -4.14 -11.14
CA PRO A 52 -0.88 -4.52 -12.53
C PRO A 52 -1.62 -3.56 -13.46
N GLY A 53 -1.02 -3.20 -14.60
CA GLY A 53 -1.64 -2.39 -15.64
C GLY A 53 -2.71 -3.14 -16.44
N GLN A 54 -3.77 -3.60 -15.77
CA GLN A 54 -4.78 -4.51 -16.32
C GLN A 54 -6.18 -3.89 -16.40
N PHE A 55 -7.04 -4.53 -17.18
CA PHE A 55 -8.47 -4.23 -17.22
C PHE A 55 -9.13 -4.56 -15.88
N GLY A 56 -10.13 -3.76 -15.52
CA GLY A 56 -10.82 -3.93 -14.26
C GLY A 56 -12.24 -3.38 -14.25
N THR A 57 -12.97 -3.75 -13.22
CA THR A 57 -14.27 -3.18 -12.87
C THR A 57 -14.17 -2.65 -11.46
N PHE A 58 -14.66 -1.44 -11.22
CA PHE A 58 -14.70 -0.91 -9.86
C PHE A 58 -15.59 -1.79 -8.96
N PRO A 59 -15.14 -2.13 -7.75
CA PRO A 59 -16.01 -2.84 -6.82
C PRO A 59 -17.21 -1.96 -6.44
N THR A 60 -18.36 -2.57 -6.16
CA THR A 60 -19.63 -1.90 -5.86
C THR A 60 -19.56 -0.89 -4.72
N ALA A 61 -18.54 -1.03 -3.87
CA ALA A 61 -18.33 -0.18 -2.72
C ALA A 61 -17.81 1.23 -3.04
N HIS A 62 -17.37 1.46 -4.27
CA HIS A 62 -16.66 2.66 -4.72
C HIS A 62 -17.59 3.63 -5.45
N SER A 63 -17.22 4.92 -5.49
CA SER A 63 -18.00 5.97 -6.17
C SER A 63 -18.08 5.73 -7.68
N GLN A 64 -16.94 5.37 -8.26
CA GLN A 64 -16.82 5.04 -9.67
C GLN A 64 -17.36 3.64 -9.94
N ASN A 65 -17.95 3.47 -11.12
CA ASN A 65 -18.56 2.22 -11.56
C ASN A 65 -18.09 1.83 -12.97
N GLY A 66 -18.49 0.61 -13.36
CA GLY A 66 -18.27 0.12 -14.70
C GLY A 66 -16.85 -0.41 -14.96
N PHE A 67 -16.66 -0.84 -16.21
CA PHE A 67 -15.42 -1.38 -16.72
C PHE A 67 -14.47 -0.24 -17.09
N ARG A 68 -13.21 -0.33 -16.65
CA ARG A 68 -12.14 0.55 -17.10
C ARG A 68 -11.01 -0.23 -17.76
N PRO A 69 -10.61 0.16 -18.98
CA PRO A 69 -9.37 -0.34 -19.56
C PRO A 69 -8.20 0.18 -18.73
N TYR A 70 -7.24 -0.70 -18.44
CA TYR A 70 -6.00 -0.34 -17.74
C TYR A 70 -6.22 0.35 -16.39
N LEU A 71 -7.18 -0.12 -15.59
CA LEU A 71 -7.53 0.50 -14.30
C LEU A 71 -6.32 0.69 -13.38
N GLY A 72 -5.38 -0.25 -13.38
CA GLY A 72 -4.18 -0.18 -12.55
C GLY A 72 -3.04 0.69 -13.05
N THR A 73 -3.17 1.40 -14.19
CA THR A 73 -2.08 2.25 -14.75
C THR A 73 -2.12 3.72 -14.32
N GLY A 74 -3.14 4.11 -13.57
CA GLY A 74 -3.37 5.49 -13.15
C GLY A 74 -4.10 5.57 -11.82
N LEU A 75 -4.33 6.80 -11.35
CA LEU A 75 -5.03 7.07 -10.10
C LEU A 75 -6.51 7.34 -10.39
N PRO A 76 -7.45 6.50 -9.90
CA PRO A 76 -8.86 6.80 -9.98
C PRO A 76 -9.19 8.03 -9.12
N GLU A 77 -10.20 8.80 -9.53
CA GLU A 77 -10.81 9.85 -8.70
C GLU A 77 -11.23 9.32 -7.33
N VAL A 78 -11.04 10.13 -6.29
CA VAL A 78 -11.35 9.78 -4.90
C VAL A 78 -12.41 10.73 -4.39
N GLU A 79 -13.65 10.26 -4.33
CA GLU A 79 -14.80 11.04 -3.83
C GLU A 79 -15.27 10.51 -2.47
N ALA A 80 -15.17 9.19 -2.27
CA ALA A 80 -15.58 8.51 -1.06
C ALA A 80 -14.40 7.84 -0.36
N TYR A 81 -14.52 7.63 0.95
CA TYR A 81 -13.53 6.90 1.75
C TYR A 81 -13.16 5.52 1.17
N ALA A 82 -14.13 4.83 0.56
CA ALA A 82 -13.89 3.54 -0.06
C ALA A 82 -12.89 3.61 -1.22
N ASP A 83 -12.87 4.72 -1.99
CA ASP A 83 -12.09 4.90 -3.22
C ASP A 83 -10.59 4.88 -2.98
N LEU A 84 -10.15 5.27 -1.78
CA LEU A 84 -8.78 5.08 -1.34
C LEU A 84 -8.35 3.61 -1.58
N PHE A 85 -9.18 2.65 -1.20
CA PHE A 85 -8.75 1.26 -1.11
C PHE A 85 -8.82 0.45 -2.42
N VAL A 86 -9.06 1.07 -3.59
CA VAL A 86 -9.09 0.36 -4.89
C VAL A 86 -7.76 -0.37 -5.13
N HIS A 87 -6.64 0.35 -4.97
CA HIS A 87 -5.30 -0.18 -5.22
C HIS A 87 -4.55 -0.64 -3.95
N ARG A 88 -5.16 -0.49 -2.77
CA ARG A 88 -4.49 -0.77 -1.48
C ARG A 88 -4.46 -2.24 -1.06
N ARG A 89 -5.03 -3.14 -1.85
CA ARG A 89 -5.04 -4.59 -1.54
C ARG A 89 -4.31 -5.37 -2.62
N PRO A 90 -3.31 -6.20 -2.25
CA PRO A 90 -2.62 -7.09 -3.19
C PRO A 90 -3.52 -8.11 -3.89
N THR A 91 -4.76 -8.33 -3.42
CA THR A 91 -5.72 -9.22 -4.10
C THR A 91 -6.40 -8.58 -5.31
N HIS A 92 -6.33 -7.25 -5.45
CA HIS A 92 -6.88 -6.47 -6.56
C HIS A 92 -8.26 -6.98 -7.03
N ARG A 93 -9.25 -6.88 -6.14
CA ARG A 93 -10.62 -7.36 -6.41
C ARG A 93 -11.29 -6.70 -7.62
N TRP A 94 -10.74 -5.59 -8.09
CA TRP A 94 -11.18 -4.93 -9.30
C TRP A 94 -10.75 -5.65 -10.59
N LEU A 95 -9.75 -6.54 -10.55
CA LEU A 95 -9.37 -7.33 -11.73
C LEU A 95 -10.52 -8.26 -12.14
N LEU A 96 -10.68 -8.45 -13.45
CA LEU A 96 -11.71 -9.31 -14.01
C LEU A 96 -11.48 -10.79 -13.64
N ASP A 97 -12.54 -11.47 -13.25
CA ASP A 97 -12.51 -12.93 -12.99
C ASP A 97 -12.45 -13.79 -14.26
N SER A 98 -12.53 -13.15 -15.44
CA SER A 98 -12.42 -13.82 -16.73
C SER A 98 -11.04 -14.43 -17.03
N ARG A 99 -10.03 -14.17 -16.19
CA ARG A 99 -8.66 -14.67 -16.37
C ARG A 99 -8.08 -15.18 -15.04
N PRO A 100 -7.16 -16.16 -15.11
CA PRO A 100 -6.48 -16.68 -13.92
C PRO A 100 -5.75 -15.58 -13.14
N ARG A 101 -5.84 -15.62 -11.81
CA ARG A 101 -5.27 -14.61 -10.92
C ARG A 101 -3.74 -14.65 -10.88
N ASP A 102 -3.15 -15.83 -10.99
CA ASP A 102 -1.71 -16.04 -11.19
C ASP A 102 -1.19 -15.39 -12.48
N ALA A 103 -2.01 -15.30 -13.52
CA ALA A 103 -1.62 -14.58 -14.74
C ALA A 103 -1.68 -13.06 -14.57
N LEU A 104 -2.63 -12.54 -13.79
CA LEU A 104 -2.91 -11.09 -13.71
C LEU A 104 -2.36 -10.37 -12.48
N ASN A 105 -2.14 -11.09 -11.38
CA ASN A 105 -1.98 -10.54 -10.04
C ASN A 105 -0.69 -11.01 -9.33
N THR A 106 0.26 -11.57 -10.08
CA THR A 106 1.57 -11.93 -9.55
C THR A 106 2.67 -11.53 -10.51
N HIS A 107 3.78 -11.04 -9.97
CA HIS A 107 4.99 -10.77 -10.74
C HIS A 107 5.57 -12.08 -11.28
N ASP A 108 6.10 -12.03 -12.50
CA ASP A 108 7.07 -13.05 -12.93
C ASP A 108 8.32 -12.96 -12.05
N ILE A 109 8.94 -14.11 -11.77
CA ILE A 109 10.24 -14.16 -11.10
C ILE A 109 11.33 -14.31 -12.15
N ARG A 110 12.29 -13.39 -12.16
CA ARG A 110 13.47 -13.41 -13.03
C ARG A 110 14.71 -13.57 -12.18
N VAL A 111 15.52 -14.58 -12.47
CA VAL A 111 16.76 -14.83 -11.72
C VAL A 111 17.92 -14.20 -12.46
N HIS A 112 18.55 -13.23 -11.82
CA HIS A 112 19.70 -12.52 -12.34
C HIS A 112 20.87 -12.67 -11.36
N SER A 113 21.99 -13.24 -11.81
CA SER A 113 23.17 -13.52 -10.96
C SER A 113 22.82 -14.29 -9.67
N GLY A 114 21.87 -15.23 -9.76
CA GLY A 114 21.41 -16.05 -8.64
C GLY A 114 20.45 -15.36 -7.66
N GLN A 115 20.03 -14.11 -7.93
CA GLN A 115 19.06 -13.39 -7.11
C GLN A 115 17.67 -13.43 -7.78
N PRO A 116 16.63 -13.92 -7.10
CA PRO A 116 15.27 -13.90 -7.63
C PRO A 116 14.67 -12.49 -7.50
N GLY A 117 14.56 -11.79 -8.63
CA GLY A 117 13.89 -10.50 -8.74
C GLY A 117 12.45 -10.63 -9.22
N PHE A 118 11.59 -9.72 -8.78
CA PHE A 118 10.22 -9.59 -9.25
C PHE A 118 10.20 -8.71 -10.49
N ALA A 119 9.71 -9.24 -11.59
CA ALA A 119 9.75 -8.59 -12.88
C ALA A 119 8.93 -7.29 -12.88
N HIS A 120 9.46 -6.26 -13.52
CA HIS A 120 8.74 -5.01 -13.76
C HIS A 120 7.60 -5.15 -14.78
N GLU A 121 7.61 -6.25 -15.56
CA GLU A 121 6.51 -6.65 -16.43
C GLU A 121 6.31 -8.16 -16.43
N THR A 122 5.06 -8.60 -16.52
CA THR A 122 4.67 -10.02 -16.66
C THR A 122 4.36 -10.34 -18.12
N ILE A 123 4.91 -11.45 -18.64
CA ILE A 123 4.66 -11.93 -20.01
C ILE A 123 3.55 -12.99 -19.98
N MET A 124 2.40 -12.71 -20.59
CA MET A 124 1.19 -13.54 -20.46
C MET A 124 1.22 -14.87 -21.21
N GLY A 125 1.99 -14.99 -22.28
CA GLY A 125 1.99 -16.18 -23.13
C GLY A 125 3.21 -17.05 -22.91
N ARG A 126 3.25 -17.74 -21.77
CA ARG A 126 4.11 -18.92 -21.60
C ARG A 126 3.24 -20.19 -21.70
N PRO A 127 3.70 -21.26 -22.37
CA PRO A 127 4.98 -21.43 -23.09
C PRO A 127 5.06 -20.65 -24.42
N ASP A 128 6.22 -20.69 -25.10
CA ASP A 128 6.54 -19.85 -26.27
C ASP A 128 5.60 -20.01 -27.48
N ASP A 129 4.78 -21.06 -27.52
CA ASP A 129 3.75 -21.30 -28.53
C ASP A 129 2.37 -20.75 -28.12
N ALA A 130 2.25 -20.11 -26.95
CA ALA A 130 1.00 -19.53 -26.49
C ALA A 130 0.60 -18.32 -27.34
N ARG A 131 -0.67 -18.28 -27.74
CA ARG A 131 -1.30 -17.22 -28.57
C ARG A 131 -1.06 -15.77 -28.08
N LYS A 132 -0.67 -15.58 -26.82
CA LYS A 132 -0.47 -14.27 -26.16
C LYS A 132 1.00 -13.99 -25.77
N GLN A 133 1.97 -14.63 -26.43
CA GLN A 133 3.40 -14.52 -26.08
C GLN A 133 3.92 -13.08 -26.02
N GLN A 134 3.35 -12.16 -26.82
CA GLN A 134 3.76 -10.75 -26.84
C GLN A 134 2.95 -9.84 -25.91
N GLN A 135 1.91 -10.35 -25.24
CA GLN A 135 1.12 -9.53 -24.33
C GLN A 135 1.85 -9.37 -23.00
N THR A 136 2.31 -8.16 -22.71
CA THR A 136 2.94 -7.81 -21.43
C THR A 136 1.97 -7.05 -20.53
N THR A 137 2.22 -7.16 -19.22
CA THR A 137 1.55 -6.37 -18.18
C THR A 137 2.62 -5.62 -17.42
N LYS A 138 2.57 -4.30 -17.47
CA LYS A 138 3.44 -3.46 -16.66
C LYS A 138 2.97 -3.45 -15.21
N TRP A 139 3.93 -3.38 -14.30
CA TRP A 139 3.67 -3.23 -12.88
C TRP A 139 3.91 -1.80 -12.44
N TYR A 140 3.03 -1.35 -11.56
CA TYR A 140 3.07 -0.04 -10.96
C TYR A 140 3.11 -0.18 -9.44
N LEU A 141 3.45 0.91 -8.75
CA LEU A 141 3.44 0.99 -7.30
C LEU A 141 2.53 2.13 -6.87
N ASN A 142 1.55 1.86 -6.01
CA ASN A 142 0.66 2.87 -5.43
C ASN A 142 0.96 3.03 -3.93
N ALA A 143 1.25 4.26 -3.50
CA ALA A 143 1.46 4.57 -2.09
C ALA A 143 0.83 5.91 -1.69
N TYR A 144 0.69 6.10 -0.38
CA TYR A 144 0.22 7.33 0.24
C TYR A 144 1.33 7.97 1.04
N LEU A 145 1.50 9.27 0.82
CA LEU A 145 2.32 10.15 1.64
C LEU A 145 1.40 11.02 2.48
N HIS A 146 1.77 11.26 3.73
CA HIS A 146 1.18 12.32 4.55
C HIS A 146 2.30 13.00 5.35
N ALA A 147 2.00 14.17 5.89
CA ALA A 147 2.96 14.90 6.71
C ALA A 147 2.30 15.47 7.97
N ASP A 148 3.09 15.66 9.01
CA ASP A 148 2.64 16.31 10.26
C ASP A 148 2.47 17.83 10.09
N ARG A 149 3.14 18.41 9.09
CA ARG A 149 3.07 19.82 8.73
C ARG A 149 2.45 20.02 7.35
N ASP A 150 1.62 21.06 7.24
CA ASP A 150 0.87 21.38 6.02
C ASP A 150 1.75 21.90 4.86
N ASP A 151 2.99 22.31 5.12
CA ASP A 151 3.92 22.87 4.13
C ASP A 151 4.87 21.84 3.49
N VAL A 152 4.71 20.56 3.83
CA VAL A 152 5.56 19.48 3.31
C VAL A 152 5.01 18.91 2.01
N LEU A 153 3.69 18.80 1.88
CA LEU A 153 2.99 18.27 0.72
C LEU A 153 2.33 19.39 -0.09
N PRO A 154 2.15 19.21 -1.43
CA PRO A 154 2.57 18.06 -2.21
C PRO A 154 4.08 18.04 -2.48
N LEU A 155 4.62 16.84 -2.68
CA LEU A 155 5.93 16.65 -3.30
C LEU A 155 5.79 16.82 -4.82
N GLU A 156 6.74 17.55 -5.40
CA GLU A 156 6.82 17.82 -6.83
C GLU A 156 7.26 16.57 -7.61
N GLN A 157 6.95 16.54 -8.91
CA GLN A 157 7.28 15.40 -9.77
C GLN A 157 8.79 15.11 -9.78
N GLU A 158 9.62 16.14 -9.76
CA GLU A 158 11.09 16.04 -9.77
C GLU A 158 11.64 15.28 -8.55
N VAL A 159 10.94 15.35 -7.42
CA VAL A 159 11.28 14.60 -6.19
C VAL A 159 10.78 13.15 -6.28
N LEU A 160 9.67 12.93 -6.98
CA LEU A 160 8.99 11.63 -7.09
C LEU A 160 9.51 10.77 -8.24
N ASP A 161 10.15 11.36 -9.25
CA ASP A 161 10.65 10.64 -10.43
C ASP A 161 12.03 10.01 -10.19
N GLY A 162 12.30 8.90 -10.90
CA GLY A 162 13.60 8.22 -10.84
C GLY A 162 13.94 7.58 -9.48
N LEU A 163 12.96 7.40 -8.59
CA LEU A 163 13.18 6.75 -7.29
C LEU A 163 13.54 5.28 -7.46
N GLN A 164 14.30 4.77 -6.50
CA GLN A 164 14.78 3.40 -6.52
C GLN A 164 14.47 2.66 -5.21
N PHE A 165 13.75 1.54 -5.32
CA PHE A 165 13.27 0.76 -4.18
C PHE A 165 13.93 -0.61 -4.07
N GLY A 166 14.01 -1.14 -2.85
CA GLY A 166 14.51 -2.50 -2.60
C GLY A 166 16.03 -2.63 -2.57
N GLY A 167 16.50 -3.88 -2.74
CA GLY A 167 17.90 -4.26 -2.67
C GLY A 167 18.67 -4.04 -3.97
N LYS A 168 20.01 -4.12 -3.89
CA LYS A 168 20.94 -4.09 -5.05
C LYS A 168 20.72 -2.88 -5.99
N ARG A 169 20.39 -1.72 -5.40
CA ARG A 169 20.19 -0.43 -6.10
C ARG A 169 21.35 -0.04 -7.02
N ASN A 170 22.59 -0.36 -6.62
CA ASN A 170 23.79 -0.13 -7.43
C ASN A 170 23.83 -0.93 -8.76
N TYR A 171 22.92 -1.88 -8.96
CA TYR A 171 22.75 -2.64 -10.22
C TYR A 171 21.45 -2.26 -10.97
N GLY A 172 20.80 -1.17 -10.58
CA GLY A 172 19.60 -0.66 -11.25
C GLY A 172 18.26 -1.28 -10.80
N TYR A 173 18.25 -2.24 -9.86
CA TYR A 173 17.01 -2.88 -9.40
C TYR A 173 16.04 -1.89 -8.75
N GLY A 174 14.75 -2.09 -8.99
CA GLY A 174 13.65 -1.32 -8.42
C GLY A 174 13.64 0.14 -8.84
N THR A 175 14.27 0.48 -9.97
CA THR A 175 14.15 1.81 -10.58
C THR A 175 12.72 2.03 -11.02
N THR A 176 12.22 3.24 -10.78
CA THR A 176 10.84 3.62 -11.08
C THR A 176 10.77 4.93 -11.83
N ARG A 177 9.66 5.11 -12.54
CA ARG A 177 9.30 6.38 -13.17
C ARG A 177 8.05 6.93 -12.52
N PHE A 178 8.04 8.23 -12.25
CA PHE A 178 6.84 8.93 -11.85
C PHE A 178 5.76 8.77 -12.94
N LYS A 179 4.56 8.37 -12.51
CA LYS A 179 3.43 8.22 -13.42
C LYS A 179 2.38 9.30 -13.19
N GLU A 180 1.93 9.41 -11.95
CA GLU A 180 0.82 10.29 -11.59
C GLU A 180 0.81 10.55 -10.08
N THR A 181 0.24 11.68 -9.67
CA THR A 181 -0.06 11.96 -8.27
C THR A 181 -1.36 12.75 -8.16
N GLN A 182 -2.08 12.56 -7.05
CA GLN A 182 -3.21 13.40 -6.68
C GLN A 182 -3.19 13.69 -5.18
N LEU A 183 -3.63 14.90 -4.83
CA LEU A 183 -3.81 15.32 -3.45
C LEU A 183 -5.25 15.04 -3.03
N VAL A 184 -5.43 14.44 -1.86
CA VAL A 184 -6.75 14.07 -1.32
C VAL A 184 -6.90 14.68 0.06
N ASP A 185 -7.95 15.47 0.25
CA ASP A 185 -8.38 15.94 1.56
C ASP A 185 -9.28 14.90 2.22
N LEU A 186 -8.76 14.21 3.23
CA LEU A 186 -9.51 13.21 3.99
C LEU A 186 -10.70 13.82 4.73
N ASP A 187 -10.71 15.12 5.01
CA ASP A 187 -11.84 15.77 5.65
C ASP A 187 -13.01 16.01 4.70
N ALA A 188 -12.75 16.07 3.39
CA ALA A 188 -13.74 16.34 2.35
C ALA A 188 -14.38 15.08 1.75
N LEU A 189 -13.85 13.88 2.02
CA LEU A 189 -14.36 12.63 1.46
C LEU A 189 -15.77 12.28 1.96
N ASP A 190 -16.52 11.56 1.14
CA ASP A 190 -17.77 10.95 1.56
C ASP A 190 -17.54 9.74 2.50
N TYR A 191 -18.08 9.85 3.72
CA TYR A 191 -18.10 8.81 4.74
C TYR A 191 -19.51 8.26 5.02
N SER A 192 -20.52 8.59 4.20
CA SER A 192 -21.93 8.28 4.49
C SER A 192 -22.15 6.79 4.76
N ARG A 193 -21.51 5.91 3.99
CA ARG A 193 -21.55 4.45 4.22
C ARG A 193 -21.03 4.03 5.60
N VAL A 194 -19.97 4.69 6.09
CA VAL A 194 -19.43 4.45 7.44
C VAL A 194 -20.32 5.11 8.49
N ARG A 195 -20.88 6.29 8.22
CA ARG A 195 -21.71 7.04 9.18
C ARG A 195 -23.08 6.40 9.41
N GLU A 196 -23.66 5.80 8.39
CA GLU A 196 -25.02 5.23 8.39
C GLU A 196 -25.07 3.77 8.88
N SER A 197 -23.91 3.13 9.06
CA SER A 197 -23.84 1.74 9.51
C SER A 197 -23.76 1.65 11.03
N GLU A 198 -24.27 0.56 11.60
CA GLU A 198 -24.22 0.33 13.06
C GLU A 198 -23.12 -0.64 13.49
N ARG A 199 -22.68 -1.50 12.56
CA ARG A 199 -21.66 -2.53 12.81
C ARG A 199 -20.52 -2.40 11.83
N PHE A 200 -19.32 -2.58 12.35
CA PHE A 200 -18.10 -2.41 11.56
C PHE A 200 -17.12 -3.54 11.83
N ARG A 201 -16.28 -3.75 10.82
CA ARG A 201 -15.07 -4.55 10.92
C ARG A 201 -13.87 -3.70 10.53
N LEU A 202 -12.73 -4.03 11.09
CA LEU A 202 -11.45 -3.49 10.69
C LEU A 202 -10.79 -4.49 9.76
N GLU A 203 -10.23 -3.99 8.67
CA GLU A 203 -9.36 -4.77 7.79
C GLU A 203 -7.95 -4.18 7.88
N LEU A 204 -6.99 -4.97 8.33
CA LEU A 204 -5.59 -4.54 8.41
C LEU A 204 -5.02 -4.51 6.99
N VAL A 205 -4.61 -3.34 6.52
CA VAL A 205 -4.01 -3.16 5.19
C VAL A 205 -2.51 -3.42 5.25
N THR A 206 -1.86 -3.00 6.34
CA THR A 206 -0.45 -3.27 6.63
C THR A 206 -0.31 -3.86 8.03
N PRO A 207 0.78 -4.57 8.34
CA PRO A 207 0.96 -5.16 9.67
C PRO A 207 0.92 -4.09 10.77
N PHE A 208 0.40 -4.44 11.94
CA PHE A 208 0.38 -3.58 13.12
C PHE A 208 1.48 -4.02 14.09
N VAL A 209 2.39 -3.12 14.47
CA VAL A 209 3.54 -3.46 15.33
C VAL A 209 3.11 -3.53 16.79
N LEU A 210 3.45 -4.65 17.44
CA LEU A 210 3.27 -4.89 18.87
C LEU A 210 4.58 -4.60 19.63
N GLU A 211 5.69 -5.15 19.15
CA GLU A 211 7.00 -5.02 19.79
C GLU A 211 8.07 -4.63 18.76
N SER A 212 9.09 -3.91 19.18
CA SER A 212 10.17 -3.45 18.28
C SER A 212 11.52 -3.41 18.98
N GLU A 213 12.54 -3.96 18.33
CA GLU A 213 13.94 -3.80 18.75
C GLU A 213 14.50 -2.41 18.41
N TYR A 214 13.76 -1.59 17.65
CA TYR A 214 14.21 -0.26 17.26
C TYR A 214 14.30 0.67 18.49
N PRO A 215 15.37 1.48 18.63
CA PRO A 215 15.59 2.29 19.83
C PRO A 215 14.45 3.24 20.14
N ASN A 216 14.23 3.48 21.44
CA ASN A 216 13.23 4.43 21.96
C ASN A 216 11.79 4.13 21.51
N THR A 217 11.47 2.86 21.34
CA THR A 217 10.10 2.40 21.10
C THR A 217 9.51 1.81 22.38
N VAL A 218 8.19 1.75 22.43
CA VAL A 218 7.43 1.15 23.54
C VAL A 218 6.56 0.08 22.94
N ASP A 219 6.53 -1.08 23.60
CA ASP A 219 5.63 -2.17 23.23
C ASP A 219 4.17 -1.73 23.40
N VAL A 220 3.32 -2.16 22.49
CA VAL A 220 1.90 -1.82 22.49
C VAL A 220 1.07 -3.08 22.45
N ASP A 221 -0.02 -3.07 23.23
CA ASP A 221 -1.02 -4.12 23.18
C ASP A 221 -1.94 -3.99 21.96
N VAL A 222 -2.68 -5.07 21.67
CA VAL A 222 -3.79 -5.04 20.72
C VAL A 222 -4.76 -3.94 21.17
N PRO A 223 -5.14 -2.98 20.30
CA PRO A 223 -6.01 -1.90 20.71
C PRO A 223 -7.37 -2.41 21.22
N TRP A 224 -7.84 -1.90 22.35
CA TRP A 224 -9.07 -2.37 23.02
C TRP A 224 -10.33 -2.34 22.14
N TRP A 225 -10.35 -1.49 21.11
CA TRP A 225 -11.45 -1.35 20.15
C TRP A 225 -11.39 -2.39 19.02
N TRP A 226 -10.47 -3.35 19.09
CA TRP A 226 -10.44 -4.57 18.27
C TRP A 226 -11.11 -5.66 19.09
N SER A 227 -12.35 -6.00 18.74
CA SER A 227 -13.12 -7.04 19.43
C SER A 227 -12.64 -8.42 18.97
N VAL A 228 -11.46 -8.82 19.44
CA VAL A 228 -10.79 -10.06 19.10
C VAL A 228 -9.89 -10.51 20.24
N GLU A 229 -9.86 -11.81 20.49
CA GLU A 229 -8.88 -12.40 21.39
C GLU A 229 -7.51 -12.48 20.70
N ARG A 230 -6.44 -12.27 21.46
CA ARG A 230 -5.09 -12.19 20.88
C ARG A 230 -4.64 -13.50 20.22
N ASP A 231 -5.03 -14.63 20.77
CA ASP A 231 -4.73 -15.97 20.24
C ASP A 231 -5.40 -16.25 18.89
N ALA A 232 -6.46 -15.51 18.55
CA ALA A 232 -7.12 -15.55 17.25
C ALA A 232 -6.39 -14.72 16.18
N LEU A 233 -5.37 -13.93 16.57
CA LEU A 233 -4.60 -13.10 15.65
C LEU A 233 -3.35 -13.83 15.16
N ARG A 234 -3.13 -13.77 13.84
CA ARG A 234 -1.89 -14.19 13.21
C ARG A 234 -0.81 -13.14 13.50
N GLU A 235 0.18 -13.53 14.29
CA GLU A 235 1.39 -12.75 14.47
C GLU A 235 2.48 -13.15 13.45
N ARG A 236 3.33 -12.20 13.08
CA ARG A 236 4.46 -12.36 12.17
C ARG A 236 5.62 -11.48 12.62
N THR A 237 6.85 -11.98 12.43
CA THR A 237 8.05 -11.15 12.54
C THR A 237 8.28 -10.37 11.25
N GLU A 238 8.41 -9.07 11.36
CA GLU A 238 8.84 -8.15 10.29
C GLU A 238 10.20 -7.55 10.64
N GLN A 239 10.80 -6.83 9.69
CA GLN A 239 12.06 -6.14 9.91
C GLN A 239 12.01 -4.72 9.35
N ILE A 240 12.69 -3.80 10.02
CA ILE A 240 13.05 -2.50 9.45
C ILE A 240 14.57 -2.37 9.40
N VAL A 241 15.04 -1.60 8.42
CA VAL A 241 16.46 -1.31 8.23
C VAL A 241 16.65 0.19 8.37
N GLU A 242 17.52 0.60 9.29
CA GLU A 242 17.89 1.99 9.53
C GLU A 242 19.41 2.05 9.69
N GLN A 243 20.07 2.96 8.97
CA GLN A 243 21.53 3.13 9.03
C GLN A 243 22.37 1.83 8.84
N ARG A 244 21.83 0.84 8.10
CA ARG A 244 22.39 -0.51 7.87
C ARG A 244 22.19 -1.51 8.99
N ASP A 245 21.60 -1.10 10.10
CA ASP A 245 21.17 -1.99 11.16
C ASP A 245 19.76 -2.50 10.86
N THR A 246 19.53 -3.77 11.17
CA THR A 246 18.23 -4.44 11.03
C THR A 246 17.64 -4.65 12.40
N TYR A 247 16.39 -4.23 12.57
CA TYR A 247 15.64 -4.38 13.82
C TYR A 247 14.43 -5.26 13.59
N ALA A 248 14.24 -6.29 14.42
CA ALA A 248 13.07 -7.14 14.34
C ALA A 248 11.86 -6.46 14.97
N LEU A 249 10.70 -6.72 14.36
CA LEU A 249 9.39 -6.25 14.81
C LEU A 249 8.48 -7.45 15.02
N ARG A 250 7.77 -7.53 16.15
CA ARG A 250 6.64 -8.46 16.29
C ARG A 250 5.37 -7.74 15.88
N THR A 251 4.62 -8.32 14.95
CA THR A 251 3.46 -7.66 14.33
C THR A 251 2.23 -8.55 14.29
N ILE A 252 1.06 -7.94 14.32
CA ILE A 252 -0.18 -8.55 13.83
C ILE A 252 -0.17 -8.42 12.31
N ASP A 253 -0.27 -9.53 11.60
CA ASP A 253 -0.11 -9.56 10.15
C ASP A 253 -1.26 -8.86 9.40
N HIS A 254 -0.96 -8.34 8.22
CA HIS A 254 -1.92 -7.72 7.32
C HIS A 254 -2.95 -8.72 6.74
N GLY A 255 -4.02 -8.19 6.15
CA GLY A 255 -5.11 -8.96 5.56
C GLY A 255 -6.07 -9.59 6.56
N GLN A 256 -5.80 -9.43 7.86
CA GLN A 256 -6.71 -9.89 8.92
C GLN A 256 -7.91 -8.97 9.05
N VAL A 257 -9.04 -9.57 9.44
CA VAL A 257 -10.31 -8.89 9.61
C VAL A 257 -10.82 -9.14 11.02
N VAL A 258 -11.10 -8.07 11.76
CA VAL A 258 -11.54 -8.14 13.16
C VAL A 258 -12.78 -7.28 13.37
N ALA A 259 -13.60 -7.60 14.36
CA ALA A 259 -14.74 -6.75 14.71
C ALA A 259 -14.25 -5.43 15.34
N TYR A 260 -14.94 -4.33 15.02
CA TYR A 260 -14.69 -3.02 15.61
C TYR A 260 -15.64 -2.77 16.78
N ALA A 261 -15.09 -2.44 17.95
CA ALA A 261 -15.85 -2.14 19.18
C ALA A 261 -15.76 -0.67 19.62
N GLY A 262 -15.13 0.19 18.82
CA GLY A 262 -15.08 1.62 19.11
C GLY A 262 -16.40 2.34 18.77
N ASP A 263 -16.52 3.57 19.23
CA ASP A 263 -17.70 4.44 19.06
C ASP A 263 -17.48 5.58 18.06
N ARG A 264 -16.30 5.66 17.43
CA ARG A 264 -15.91 6.73 16.50
C ARG A 264 -15.41 6.20 15.15
N PRO A 265 -16.26 5.50 14.38
CA PRO A 265 -15.83 4.78 13.18
C PRO A 265 -15.24 5.69 12.09
N VAL A 266 -15.75 6.92 11.94
CA VAL A 266 -15.22 7.89 10.96
C VAL A 266 -13.85 8.43 11.37
N GLU A 267 -13.65 8.75 12.65
CA GLU A 267 -12.33 9.18 13.15
C GLU A 267 -11.32 8.04 13.03
N THR A 268 -11.71 6.82 13.40
CA THR A 268 -10.89 5.62 13.22
C THR A 268 -10.58 5.38 11.74
N ALA A 269 -11.53 5.59 10.83
CA ALA A 269 -11.31 5.45 9.39
C ALA A 269 -10.25 6.42 8.86
N LYS A 270 -10.29 7.69 9.27
CA LYS A 270 -9.28 8.70 8.92
C LYS A 270 -7.91 8.36 9.48
N LYS A 271 -7.84 8.06 10.78
CA LYS A 271 -6.58 7.66 11.43
C LYS A 271 -6.03 6.36 10.86
N GLY A 272 -6.89 5.44 10.41
CA GLY A 272 -6.47 4.21 9.76
C GLY A 272 -5.73 4.42 8.45
N VAL A 273 -6.11 5.42 7.66
CA VAL A 273 -5.38 5.81 6.42
C VAL A 273 -4.02 6.43 6.76
N LEU A 274 -3.99 7.26 7.80
CA LEU A 274 -2.75 7.85 8.32
C LEU A 274 -1.90 6.85 9.12
N ARG A 275 -2.43 5.66 9.37
CA ARG A 275 -1.87 4.58 10.17
C ARG A 275 -1.90 4.85 11.68
N VAL A 276 -1.87 3.77 12.46
CA VAL A 276 -1.87 3.79 13.93
C VAL A 276 -0.67 3.01 14.48
N GLY A 277 -0.18 3.43 15.66
CA GLY A 277 0.91 2.74 16.36
C GLY A 277 2.30 3.34 16.14
N SER A 278 3.29 2.73 16.82
CA SER A 278 4.65 3.26 17.00
C SER A 278 5.46 3.39 15.70
N HIS A 279 5.13 2.61 14.67
CA HIS A 279 5.85 2.58 13.40
C HIS A 279 5.01 3.09 12.21
N SER A 280 3.95 3.86 12.50
CA SER A 280 3.06 4.47 11.50
C SER A 280 3.81 5.30 10.45
N LYS A 281 4.89 5.99 10.83
CA LYS A 281 5.75 6.73 9.89
C LYS A 281 6.44 5.87 8.82
N TYR A 282 6.63 4.59 9.11
CA TYR A 282 7.27 3.62 8.22
C TYR A 282 6.26 2.76 7.44
N GLY A 283 4.97 3.07 7.55
CA GLY A 283 3.92 2.42 6.77
C GLY A 283 3.18 1.30 7.48
N PHE A 284 3.51 1.00 8.75
CA PHE A 284 2.81 0.00 9.56
C PHE A 284 1.52 0.56 10.15
N GLY A 285 0.53 -0.31 10.40
CA GLY A 285 -0.71 0.04 11.10
C GLY A 285 -1.78 0.74 10.27
N GLU A 286 -1.70 0.67 8.93
CA GLU A 286 -2.79 1.06 8.05
C GLU A 286 -3.96 0.10 8.19
N LEU A 287 -5.16 0.63 8.34
CA LEU A 287 -6.39 -0.13 8.45
C LEU A 287 -7.53 0.53 7.70
N ARG A 288 -8.52 -0.29 7.35
CA ARG A 288 -9.77 0.14 6.75
C ARG A 288 -10.93 -0.20 7.67
N VAL A 289 -11.79 0.77 7.97
CA VAL A 289 -13.07 0.54 8.63
C VAL A 289 -14.10 0.19 7.56
N VAL A 290 -14.79 -0.95 7.68
CA VAL A 290 -15.77 -1.40 6.70
C VAL A 290 -17.09 -1.73 7.41
N PRO A 291 -18.25 -1.28 6.89
CA PRO A 291 -19.53 -1.74 7.38
C PRO A 291 -19.67 -3.27 7.32
N ALA A 292 -20.11 -3.89 8.41
CA ALA A 292 -20.20 -5.34 8.52
C ALA A 292 -21.24 -5.97 7.58
N ASP A 293 -22.29 -5.22 7.24
CA ASP A 293 -23.38 -5.69 6.37
C ASP A 293 -23.02 -5.67 4.87
N THR A 294 -21.84 -5.13 4.53
CA THR A 294 -21.35 -5.18 3.15
C THR A 294 -20.77 -6.57 2.88
N SER A 295 -21.56 -7.41 2.21
CA SER A 295 -21.06 -8.67 1.63
C SER A 295 -19.90 -8.37 0.67
N ASN A 296 -18.82 -9.13 0.79
CA ASN A 296 -17.58 -8.95 0.03
C ASN A 296 -17.73 -9.24 -1.46
#